data_AF-A0A926H009-F1
#
_entry.id   AF-A0A926H009-F1
#
_cell.length_a   1.000
_cell.length_b   1.000
_cell.length_c   1.000
_cell.angle_alpha   90.00
_cell.angle_beta   90.00
_cell.angle_gamma   90.00
#
_symmetry.space_group_name_H-M   'P 1'
#
loop_
_entity.id
_entity.type
_entity.pdbx_description
1 polymer ?
#
loop_
_entity_poly.entity_id
_entity_poly.type
_entity_poly.pdbx_seq_one_letter_code
_entity_poly.pdbx_strand_id
1 'polypeptide(L)'
;MNVPVIPARQTRTTSGEASPTVLLRGNTASGTRPVFARAAKLTQDAQTGRSTLSPELLDIAARQAKREEPVEIVLITADAHHSLLMPMPEGLILAAVVAEWETDPRFFLPPDLTVVAGVGGARDAVPEGEWVIVDPVRLRVTVAPDAGAIGRLQHKARPRYRLGYAQAVAHTLSGVAVPVWARIFTLDDLREAAENGADGFVIDGPGDFLPWDVPENEPEGAAFARLLPVAEEAGGGDVALLAALDAVDAASLVRLAALCRLHLLLSADSLPLPPLELRAELVAIADDESDAGRLTGVPVLVGLLPSAPRADLDADPDEWRGFNETAFIPFDNAEIIALTLSDILTVPPLRAFVSTENAEELAEIIAATVFAGLRGVVVSPGNVVAAKEIIAAQV
;
A
#
# COMPACT_ATOMS: atom_id res chain seq x y z
N MET A 1 -5.38 -34.06 -47.93
CA MET A 1 -5.84 -32.71 -48.30
C MET A 1 -5.22 -31.75 -47.32
N ASN A 2 -4.29 -30.93 -47.78
CA ASN A 2 -3.62 -29.91 -46.97
C ASN A 2 -4.51 -28.67 -46.88
N VAL A 3 -4.84 -28.24 -45.67
CA VAL A 3 -5.45 -26.94 -45.40
C VAL A 3 -4.32 -25.95 -45.10
N PRO A 4 -4.22 -24.80 -45.78
CA PRO A 4 -3.17 -23.84 -45.53
C PRO A 4 -3.44 -23.07 -44.23
N VAL A 5 -2.43 -23.01 -43.36
CA VAL A 5 -2.41 -22.12 -42.19
C VAL A 5 -2.07 -20.72 -42.68
N ILE A 6 -3.01 -19.78 -42.53
CA ILE A 6 -2.78 -18.35 -42.79
C ILE A 6 -2.05 -17.79 -41.56
N PRO A 7 -0.84 -17.22 -41.68
CA PRO A 7 -0.18 -16.60 -40.54
C PRO A 7 -0.93 -15.33 -40.12
N ALA A 8 -1.24 -15.24 -38.83
CA ALA A 8 -1.82 -14.05 -38.22
C ALA A 8 -0.85 -12.88 -38.43
N ARG A 9 -1.35 -11.86 -39.13
CA ARG A 9 -0.67 -10.61 -39.42
C ARG A 9 -0.44 -9.89 -38.08
N GLN A 10 0.82 -9.75 -37.67
CA GLN A 10 1.19 -8.88 -36.55
C GLN A 10 0.76 -7.44 -36.88
N THR A 11 -0.37 -7.02 -36.32
CA THR A 11 -0.72 -5.60 -36.23
C THR A 11 0.16 -4.99 -35.15
N ARG A 12 1.15 -4.22 -35.61
CA ARG A 12 1.94 -3.31 -34.80
C ARG A 12 0.97 -2.30 -34.17
N THR A 13 0.58 -2.51 -32.92
CA THR A 13 -0.17 -1.53 -32.14
C THR A 13 0.75 -0.35 -31.88
N THR A 14 0.44 0.75 -32.55
CA THR A 14 0.93 2.08 -32.22
C THR A 14 -0.11 2.69 -31.27
N SER A 15 0.37 3.43 -30.27
CA SER A 15 -0.35 4.14 -29.20
C SER A 15 -1.01 3.32 -28.07
N GLY A 16 -0.29 3.18 -26.95
CA GLY A 16 -0.69 3.84 -25.69
C GLY A 16 -1.87 3.32 -24.88
N GLU A 17 -2.39 2.13 -25.11
CA GLU A 17 -3.26 1.49 -24.10
C GLU A 17 -2.39 0.86 -23.02
N ALA A 18 -2.55 1.30 -21.78
CA ALA A 18 -1.92 0.67 -20.63
C ALA A 18 -2.41 -0.77 -20.54
N SER A 19 -1.48 -1.74 -20.53
CA SER A 19 -1.82 -3.13 -20.25
C SER A 19 -2.57 -3.19 -18.91
N PRO A 20 -3.70 -3.89 -18.82
CA PRO A 20 -4.44 -3.99 -17.57
C PRO A 20 -3.52 -4.60 -16.50
N THR A 21 -3.51 -4.01 -15.31
CA THR A 21 -2.76 -4.55 -14.17
C THR A 21 -3.26 -5.94 -13.82
N VAL A 22 -2.36 -6.92 -13.76
CA VAL A 22 -2.70 -8.31 -13.41
C VAL A 22 -2.14 -8.63 -12.04
N LEU A 23 -2.99 -9.12 -11.14
CA LEU A 23 -2.59 -9.58 -9.81
C LEU A 23 -2.53 -11.11 -9.78
N LEU A 24 -1.37 -11.64 -9.42
CA LEU A 24 -1.13 -13.07 -9.22
C LEU A 24 -0.81 -13.35 -7.74
N ARG A 25 -1.19 -14.54 -7.26
CA ARG A 25 -1.00 -14.95 -5.87
C ARG A 25 -0.12 -16.19 -5.79
N GLY A 26 0.84 -16.17 -4.87
CA GLY A 26 1.68 -17.31 -4.53
C GLY A 26 1.25 -17.99 -3.22
N ASN A 27 1.91 -19.09 -2.91
CA ASN A 27 1.66 -19.92 -1.74
C ASN A 27 2.80 -19.84 -0.72
N THR A 28 4.04 -19.64 -1.18
CA THR A 28 5.23 -19.55 -0.33
C THR A 28 6.09 -18.37 -0.76
N ALA A 29 6.88 -17.82 0.16
CA ALA A 29 7.83 -16.76 -0.15
C ALA A 29 9.08 -16.78 0.74
N SER A 30 10.08 -16.04 0.27
CA SER A 30 11.30 -15.66 0.99
C SER A 30 11.59 -14.18 0.74
N GLY A 31 12.33 -13.55 1.65
CA GLY A 31 12.65 -12.12 1.59
C GLY A 31 11.68 -11.27 2.40
N THR A 32 12.12 -10.07 2.75
CA THR A 32 11.42 -9.20 3.72
C THR A 32 10.91 -7.90 3.11
N ARG A 33 11.19 -7.65 1.83
CA ARG A 33 10.91 -6.38 1.18
C ARG A 33 10.34 -6.59 -0.21
N PRO A 34 9.29 -5.86 -0.60
CA PRO A 34 8.82 -5.92 -1.96
C PRO A 34 9.85 -5.31 -2.93
N VAL A 35 9.86 -5.83 -4.14
CA VAL A 35 10.82 -5.47 -5.19
C VAL A 35 10.08 -5.00 -6.43
N PHE A 36 10.60 -3.97 -7.11
CA PHE A 36 10.09 -3.48 -8.39
C PHE A 36 11.16 -3.51 -9.46
N ALA A 37 10.97 -4.36 -10.46
CA ALA A 37 11.96 -4.63 -11.49
C ALA A 37 11.29 -5.16 -12.77
N ARG A 38 12.07 -5.37 -13.83
CA ARG A 38 11.55 -5.89 -15.11
C ARG A 38 11.43 -7.40 -15.09
N ALA A 39 10.33 -7.94 -15.59
CA ALA A 39 10.15 -9.36 -15.78
C ALA A 39 11.14 -9.90 -16.82
N ALA A 40 11.79 -11.01 -16.49
CA ALA A 40 12.68 -11.75 -17.35
C ALA A 40 12.22 -13.22 -17.39
N LYS A 41 12.17 -13.82 -18.57
CA LYS A 41 11.83 -15.24 -18.71
C LYS A 41 13.07 -16.03 -19.07
N LEU A 42 13.17 -17.23 -18.49
CA LEU A 42 14.14 -18.20 -18.95
C LEU A 42 13.69 -18.77 -20.29
N THR A 43 14.60 -18.70 -21.25
CA THR A 43 14.52 -19.37 -22.55
C THR A 43 15.60 -20.45 -22.61
N GLN A 44 15.53 -21.34 -23.60
CA GLN A 44 16.64 -22.24 -23.90
C GLN A 44 17.48 -21.67 -25.03
N ASP A 45 18.79 -21.62 -24.81
CA ASP A 45 19.76 -21.31 -25.85
C ASP A 45 19.72 -22.41 -26.92
N ALA A 46 19.46 -22.02 -28.17
CA ALA A 46 19.28 -22.96 -29.27
C ALA A 46 20.54 -23.77 -29.62
N GLN A 47 21.73 -23.29 -29.25
CA GLN A 47 23.01 -23.93 -29.59
C GLN A 47 23.50 -24.86 -28.48
N THR A 48 23.29 -24.46 -27.22
CA THR A 48 23.84 -25.13 -26.03
C THR A 48 22.80 -25.91 -25.24
N GLY A 49 21.50 -25.65 -25.49
CA GLY A 49 20.38 -26.22 -24.73
C GLY A 49 20.30 -25.76 -23.28
N ARG A 50 21.14 -24.79 -22.88
CA ARG A 50 21.18 -24.26 -21.51
C ARG A 50 20.13 -23.17 -21.33
N SER A 51 19.60 -23.06 -20.11
CA SER A 51 18.73 -21.93 -19.74
C SER A 51 19.49 -20.61 -19.86
N THR A 52 18.88 -19.65 -20.54
CA THR A 52 19.42 -18.30 -20.78
C THR A 52 18.29 -17.27 -20.82
N LEU A 53 18.63 -15.99 -20.91
CA LEU A 53 17.69 -14.90 -21.07
C LEU A 53 17.50 -14.55 -22.56
N SER A 54 16.42 -13.84 -22.89
CA SER A 54 16.18 -13.44 -24.29
C SER A 54 17.32 -12.56 -24.84
N PRO A 55 17.59 -12.63 -26.15
CA PRO A 55 18.59 -11.77 -26.79
C PRO A 55 18.33 -10.28 -26.57
N GLU A 56 17.06 -9.86 -26.53
CA GLU A 56 16.68 -8.47 -26.30
C GLU A 56 17.09 -7.98 -24.91
N LEU A 57 16.88 -8.79 -23.87
CA LEU A 57 17.27 -8.45 -22.50
C LEU A 57 18.79 -8.45 -22.34
N LEU A 58 19.50 -9.39 -22.99
CA LEU A 58 20.96 -9.44 -23.02
C LEU A 58 21.56 -8.21 -23.73
N ASP A 59 20.94 -7.75 -24.82
CA ASP A 59 21.33 -6.52 -25.51
C ASP A 59 21.11 -5.26 -24.66
N ILE A 60 20.02 -5.22 -23.88
CA ILE A 60 19.77 -4.15 -22.92
C ILE A 60 20.84 -4.18 -21.82
N ALA A 61 21.13 -5.36 -21.25
CA ALA A 61 22.15 -5.56 -20.22
C ALA A 61 23.52 -5.09 -20.70
N ALA A 62 23.93 -5.48 -21.91
CA ALA A 62 25.23 -5.11 -22.48
C ALA A 62 25.36 -3.60 -22.72
N ARG A 63 24.26 -2.90 -23.06
CA ARG A 63 24.26 -1.43 -23.21
C ARG A 63 24.36 -0.74 -21.85
N GLN A 64 23.70 -1.29 -20.84
CA GLN A 64 23.61 -0.70 -19.51
C GLN A 64 24.85 -0.98 -18.65
N ALA A 65 25.50 -2.13 -18.83
CA ALA A 65 26.82 -2.43 -18.28
C ALA A 65 27.86 -1.36 -18.67
N LYS A 66 27.84 -0.92 -19.94
CA LYS A 66 28.73 0.15 -20.44
C LYS A 66 28.48 1.52 -19.79
N ARG A 67 27.32 1.69 -19.15
CA ARG A 67 26.92 2.93 -18.45
C ARG A 67 27.03 2.81 -16.93
N GLU A 68 27.50 1.67 -16.42
CA GLU A 68 27.56 1.37 -14.99
C GLU A 68 26.19 1.43 -14.28
N GLU A 69 25.10 1.27 -15.03
CA GLU A 69 23.72 1.29 -14.51
C GLU A 69 23.09 -0.11 -14.66
N PRO A 70 23.29 -1.04 -13.73
CA PRO A 70 22.78 -2.40 -13.88
C PRO A 70 21.24 -2.43 -13.93
N VAL A 71 20.70 -3.34 -14.74
CA VAL A 71 19.26 -3.56 -14.88
C VAL A 71 18.81 -4.61 -13.89
N GLU A 72 17.89 -4.23 -13.02
CA GLU A 72 17.25 -5.17 -12.11
C GLU A 72 16.15 -5.95 -12.81
N ILE A 73 16.15 -7.26 -12.58
CA ILE A 73 15.19 -8.19 -13.15
C ILE A 73 14.49 -9.03 -12.09
N VAL A 74 13.26 -9.40 -12.39
CA VAL A 74 12.51 -10.46 -11.72
C VAL A 74 12.45 -11.66 -12.65
N LEU A 75 12.98 -12.79 -12.19
CA LEU A 75 13.01 -14.01 -13.00
C LEU A 75 11.68 -14.77 -12.85
N ILE A 76 10.93 -14.88 -13.94
CA ILE A 76 9.69 -15.65 -14.02
C ILE A 76 10.02 -17.06 -14.51
N THR A 77 9.81 -18.06 -13.66
CA THR A 77 10.29 -19.44 -13.86
C THR A 77 9.25 -20.48 -13.44
N ALA A 78 9.45 -21.73 -13.85
CA ALA A 78 8.69 -22.86 -13.31
C ALA A 78 9.16 -23.20 -11.88
N ASP A 79 10.49 -23.27 -11.68
CA ASP A 79 11.13 -23.65 -10.43
C ASP A 79 12.17 -22.60 -10.03
N ALA A 80 12.07 -22.09 -8.80
CA ALA A 80 13.00 -21.13 -8.25
C ALA A 80 14.42 -21.72 -8.12
N HIS A 81 14.57 -22.96 -7.64
CA HIS A 81 15.88 -23.54 -7.35
C HIS A 81 16.74 -23.69 -8.60
N HIS A 82 16.17 -24.26 -9.66
CA HIS A 82 16.86 -24.37 -10.95
C HIS A 82 17.24 -23.02 -11.53
N SER A 83 16.40 -22.01 -11.33
CA SER A 83 16.63 -20.67 -11.87
C SER A 83 17.79 -19.94 -11.18
N LEU A 84 17.99 -20.19 -9.88
CA LEU A 84 19.10 -19.63 -9.09
C LEU A 84 20.46 -20.23 -9.43
N LEU A 85 20.51 -21.35 -10.16
CA LEU A 85 21.75 -21.93 -10.66
C LEU A 85 22.25 -21.23 -11.93
N MET A 86 21.44 -20.37 -12.56
CA MET A 86 21.85 -19.64 -13.75
C MET A 86 22.86 -18.53 -13.36
N PRO A 87 24.04 -18.48 -13.99
CA PRO A 87 24.95 -17.36 -13.81
C PRO A 87 24.31 -16.08 -14.35
N MET A 88 24.27 -15.02 -13.56
CA MET A 88 23.74 -13.74 -14.03
C MET A 88 24.69 -13.10 -15.04
N PRO A 89 24.19 -12.69 -16.23
CA PRO A 89 24.95 -11.90 -17.17
C PRO A 89 25.39 -10.56 -16.58
N GLU A 90 26.54 -10.05 -17.03
CA GLU A 90 27.04 -8.73 -16.64
C GLU A 90 26.05 -7.63 -17.03
N GLY A 91 25.87 -6.65 -16.14
CA GLY A 91 24.88 -5.58 -16.31
C GLY A 91 23.46 -5.94 -15.87
N LEU A 92 23.21 -7.16 -15.39
CA LEU A 92 21.96 -7.56 -14.75
C LEU A 92 22.13 -7.78 -13.24
N ILE A 93 21.11 -7.42 -12.48
CA ILE A 93 20.96 -7.76 -11.06
C ILE A 93 19.68 -8.55 -10.90
N LEU A 94 19.78 -9.75 -10.33
CA LEU A 94 18.62 -10.52 -9.94
C LEU A 94 18.03 -9.91 -8.66
N ALA A 95 16.87 -9.27 -8.79
CA ALA A 95 16.20 -8.59 -7.68
C ALA A 95 15.16 -9.48 -7.01
N ALA A 96 14.46 -10.32 -7.78
CA ALA A 96 13.50 -11.29 -7.26
C ALA A 96 13.30 -12.51 -8.18
N VAL A 97 12.66 -13.56 -7.65
CA VAL A 97 12.21 -14.73 -8.42
C VAL A 97 10.72 -14.95 -8.19
N VAL A 98 9.99 -15.22 -9.28
CA VAL A 98 8.60 -15.67 -9.25
C VAL A 98 8.54 -17.06 -9.88
N ALA A 99 8.13 -18.05 -9.08
CA ALA A 99 8.06 -19.44 -9.51
C ALA A 99 6.63 -19.96 -9.54
N GLU A 100 6.28 -20.70 -10.60
CA GLU A 100 4.97 -21.35 -10.72
C GLU A 100 4.79 -22.49 -9.72
N TRP A 101 5.86 -23.24 -9.45
CA TRP A 101 5.82 -24.35 -8.51
C TRP A 101 6.18 -23.89 -7.10
N GLU A 102 5.64 -24.59 -6.12
CA GLU A 102 6.03 -24.39 -4.72
C GLU A 102 7.49 -24.78 -4.51
N THR A 103 8.16 -24.06 -3.62
CA THR A 103 9.54 -24.33 -3.24
C THR A 103 9.57 -25.45 -2.21
N ASP A 104 10.43 -26.45 -2.43
CA ASP A 104 10.64 -27.53 -1.46
C ASP A 104 11.34 -26.94 -0.22
N PRO A 105 10.75 -27.05 0.99
CA PRO A 105 11.27 -26.44 2.21
C PRO A 105 12.65 -26.97 2.62
N ARG A 106 13.13 -28.08 2.03
CA ARG A 106 14.46 -28.63 2.26
C ARG A 106 15.56 -27.86 1.54
N PHE A 107 15.21 -27.01 0.58
CA PHE A 107 16.18 -26.22 -0.17
C PHE A 107 16.26 -24.80 0.37
N PHE A 108 17.48 -24.37 0.68
CA PHE A 108 17.75 -23.05 1.21
C PHE A 108 17.66 -21.99 0.11
N LEU A 109 16.67 -21.11 0.19
CA LEU A 109 16.63 -19.88 -0.60
C LEU A 109 17.56 -18.85 0.03
N PRO A 110 18.28 -18.03 -0.75
CA PRO A 110 19.08 -16.95 -0.20
C PRO A 110 18.19 -16.02 0.64
N PRO A 111 18.54 -15.71 1.90
CA PRO A 111 17.68 -14.95 2.81
C PRO A 111 17.45 -13.51 2.34
N ASP A 112 18.41 -12.96 1.59
CA ASP A 112 18.37 -11.60 1.06
C ASP A 112 17.68 -11.50 -0.30
N LEU A 113 17.30 -12.63 -0.91
CA LEU A 113 16.62 -12.64 -2.20
C LEU A 113 15.12 -12.81 -2.02
N THR A 114 14.38 -11.91 -2.65
CA THR A 114 12.91 -11.95 -2.69
C THR A 114 12.45 -13.06 -3.63
N VAL A 115 11.65 -13.99 -3.11
CA VAL A 115 11.09 -15.10 -3.87
C VAL A 115 9.61 -15.23 -3.54
N VAL A 116 8.76 -15.37 -4.55
CA VAL A 116 7.35 -15.78 -4.39
C VAL A 116 7.12 -17.01 -5.27
N ALA A 117 6.67 -18.10 -4.68
CA ALA A 117 6.53 -19.39 -5.32
C ALA A 117 5.09 -19.93 -5.21
N GLY A 118 4.75 -20.93 -6.03
CA GLY A 118 3.37 -21.40 -6.17
C GLY A 118 2.47 -20.44 -6.97
N VAL A 119 3.06 -19.57 -7.80
CA VAL A 119 2.31 -18.57 -8.58
C VAL A 119 1.83 -19.19 -9.89
N GLY A 120 0.73 -19.94 -9.83
CA GLY A 120 0.19 -20.67 -10.99
C GLY A 120 -0.03 -19.79 -12.22
N GLY A 121 0.50 -20.20 -13.38
CA GLY A 121 0.35 -19.51 -14.67
C GLY A 121 1.19 -18.24 -14.83
N ALA A 122 2.14 -17.96 -13.93
CA ALA A 122 2.97 -16.76 -14.00
C ALA A 122 3.75 -16.62 -15.33
N ARG A 123 4.24 -17.73 -15.91
CA ARG A 123 5.00 -17.65 -17.18
C ARG A 123 4.12 -17.27 -18.37
N ASP A 124 2.82 -17.49 -18.30
CA ASP A 124 1.88 -17.09 -19.35
C ASP A 124 1.35 -15.68 -19.10
N ALA A 125 1.04 -15.36 -17.83
CA ALA A 125 0.42 -14.09 -17.44
C ALA A 125 1.37 -12.88 -17.44
N VAL A 126 2.68 -13.09 -17.23
CA VAL A 126 3.66 -12.00 -17.13
C VAL A 126 4.37 -11.84 -18.48
N PRO A 127 4.19 -10.74 -19.24
CA PRO A 127 4.97 -10.51 -20.46
C PRO A 127 6.46 -10.29 -20.14
N GLU A 128 7.35 -10.68 -21.07
CA GLU A 128 8.78 -10.40 -20.89
C GLU A 128 9.06 -8.90 -21.03
N GLY A 129 9.94 -8.36 -20.18
CA GLY A 129 10.28 -6.94 -20.12
C GLY A 129 9.27 -6.07 -19.41
N GLU A 130 8.10 -6.61 -19.05
CA GLU A 130 7.03 -5.90 -18.33
C GLU A 130 7.48 -5.52 -16.92
N TRP A 131 6.93 -4.42 -16.39
CA TRP A 131 7.21 -4.05 -15.01
C TRP A 131 6.43 -4.94 -14.04
N VAL A 132 7.08 -5.37 -12.96
CA VAL A 132 6.45 -6.18 -11.94
C VAL A 132 6.82 -5.70 -10.53
N ILE A 133 5.84 -5.74 -9.62
CA ILE A 133 6.06 -5.67 -8.18
C ILE A 133 5.94 -7.08 -7.61
N VAL A 134 6.95 -7.53 -6.89
CA VAL A 134 6.93 -8.79 -6.15
C VAL A 134 6.88 -8.46 -4.66
N ASP A 135 5.78 -8.82 -4.00
CA ASP A 135 5.56 -8.60 -2.57
C ASP A 135 5.62 -9.95 -1.84
N PRO A 136 6.78 -10.30 -1.23
CA PRO A 136 6.94 -11.56 -0.52
C PRO A 136 6.16 -11.60 0.80
N VAL A 137 5.84 -10.42 1.38
CA VAL A 137 5.07 -10.33 2.63
C VAL A 137 3.61 -10.70 2.36
N ARG A 138 3.07 -10.29 1.21
CA ARG A 138 1.69 -10.58 0.83
C ARG A 138 1.51 -11.77 -0.09
N LEU A 139 2.60 -12.44 -0.48
CA LEU A 139 2.60 -13.51 -1.49
C LEU A 139 1.95 -13.06 -2.81
N ARG A 140 2.23 -11.83 -3.25
CA ARG A 140 1.58 -11.22 -4.42
C ARG A 140 2.60 -10.82 -5.48
N VAL A 141 2.19 -10.96 -6.74
CA VAL A 141 2.92 -10.45 -7.89
C VAL A 141 1.98 -9.58 -8.69
N THR A 142 2.32 -8.29 -8.82
CA THR A 142 1.55 -7.31 -9.60
C THR A 142 2.28 -7.06 -10.91
N VAL A 143 1.62 -7.33 -12.03
CA VAL A 143 2.14 -7.19 -13.40
C VAL A 143 1.56 -5.94 -14.03
N ALA A 144 2.39 -5.19 -14.76
CA ALA A 144 2.04 -3.87 -15.28
C ALA A 144 1.42 -3.00 -14.15
N PRO A 145 2.15 -2.81 -13.02
CA PRO A 145 1.65 -2.02 -11.91
C PRO A 145 1.42 -0.59 -12.39
N ASP A 146 0.29 -0.03 -12.01
CA ASP A 146 0.01 1.38 -12.22
C ASP A 146 0.91 2.27 -11.34
N ALA A 147 0.78 3.58 -11.53
CA ALA A 147 1.58 4.53 -10.79
C ALA A 147 1.27 4.52 -9.27
N GLY A 148 0.06 4.16 -8.86
CA GLY A 148 -0.35 4.01 -7.45
C GLY A 148 0.38 2.87 -6.77
N ALA A 149 0.39 1.70 -7.39
CA ALA A 149 1.12 0.53 -6.90
C ALA A 149 2.64 0.82 -6.78
N ILE A 150 3.22 1.55 -7.74
CA ILE A 150 4.65 1.95 -7.68
C ILE A 150 4.89 2.99 -6.58
N GLY A 151 4.01 3.98 -6.43
CA GLY A 151 4.09 5.03 -5.40
C GLY A 151 4.07 4.44 -3.99
N ARG A 152 3.14 3.51 -3.73
CA ARG A 152 3.03 2.79 -2.46
C ARG A 152 4.31 2.03 -2.09
N LEU A 153 4.98 1.44 -3.06
CA LEU A 153 6.27 0.78 -2.82
C LEU A 153 7.37 1.80 -2.43
N GLN A 154 7.40 2.94 -3.11
CA GLN A 154 8.46 3.93 -2.95
C GLN A 154 8.29 4.83 -1.73
N HIS A 155 7.11 4.86 -1.09
CA HIS A 155 6.83 5.65 0.11
C HIS A 155 7.89 5.49 1.23
N LYS A 156 8.51 4.31 1.35
CA LYS A 156 9.51 4.00 2.41
C LYS A 156 10.97 3.99 1.92
N ALA A 157 11.20 4.23 0.63
CA ALA A 157 12.51 4.19 0.01
C ALA A 157 12.80 5.49 -0.72
N ARG A 158 14.06 5.76 -1.06
CA ARG A 158 14.36 6.87 -1.97
C ARG A 158 13.67 6.58 -3.31
N PRO A 159 12.83 7.49 -3.84
CA PRO A 159 12.08 7.22 -5.06
C PRO A 159 13.06 6.99 -6.21
N ARG A 160 13.03 5.78 -6.74
CA ARG A 160 13.91 5.36 -7.85
C ARG A 160 13.37 5.85 -9.20
N TYR A 161 12.06 6.05 -9.28
CA TYR A 161 11.37 6.52 -10.46
C TYR A 161 10.62 7.80 -10.11
N ARG A 162 10.71 8.81 -10.98
CA ARG A 162 9.93 10.03 -10.81
C ARG A 162 8.52 9.75 -11.30
N LEU A 163 7.61 9.55 -10.36
CA LEU A 163 6.18 9.59 -10.63
C LEU A 163 5.71 11.05 -10.53
N GLY A 164 4.61 11.40 -11.20
CA GLY A 164 3.98 12.72 -11.02
C GLY A 164 3.55 12.95 -9.57
N TYR A 165 3.22 14.19 -9.19
CA TYR A 165 2.88 14.57 -7.82
C TYR A 165 1.78 13.73 -7.17
N ALA A 166 0.79 13.29 -7.95
CA ALA A 166 -0.26 12.38 -7.50
C ALA A 166 0.32 11.15 -6.76
N GLN A 167 1.43 10.60 -7.25
CA GLN A 167 1.87 9.24 -6.94
C GLN A 167 3.14 9.19 -6.08
N ALA A 168 3.56 10.35 -5.54
CA ALA A 168 4.61 10.47 -4.55
C ALA A 168 4.04 11.05 -3.26
N VAL A 169 4.67 10.74 -2.13
CA VAL A 169 4.35 11.39 -0.85
C VAL A 169 4.64 12.87 -0.98
N ALA A 170 3.72 13.71 -0.51
CA ALA A 170 3.98 15.14 -0.50
C ALA A 170 5.05 15.48 0.54
N HIS A 171 5.96 16.37 0.16
CA HIS A 171 6.97 16.91 1.06
C HIS A 171 6.86 18.42 1.10
N THR A 172 6.98 19.02 2.28
CA THR A 172 7.23 20.46 2.42
C THR A 172 8.59 20.82 1.81
N LEU A 173 8.90 22.09 1.53
CA LEU A 173 10.26 22.45 1.05
C LEU A 173 11.32 22.22 2.14
N SER A 174 10.93 22.25 3.42
CA SER A 174 11.78 21.81 4.53
C SER A 174 12.04 20.29 4.56
N GLY A 175 11.46 19.52 3.63
CA GLY A 175 11.68 18.09 3.44
C GLY A 175 10.82 17.19 4.33
N VAL A 176 9.86 17.74 5.07
CA VAL A 176 8.98 16.96 5.96
C VAL A 176 7.95 16.23 5.10
N ALA A 177 7.88 14.90 5.23
CA ALA A 177 6.87 14.09 4.56
C ALA A 177 5.51 14.33 5.21
N VAL A 178 4.51 14.64 4.39
CA VAL A 178 3.10 14.83 4.79
C VAL A 178 2.25 13.90 3.94
N PRO A 179 1.75 12.77 4.49
CA PRO A 179 0.83 11.91 3.77
C PRO A 179 -0.50 12.63 3.52
N VAL A 180 -1.03 12.47 2.31
CA VAL A 180 -2.37 12.94 1.93
C VAL A 180 -3.29 11.73 1.83
N TRP A 181 -4.24 11.65 2.75
CA TRP A 181 -5.24 10.60 2.80
C TRP A 181 -6.53 11.06 2.14
N ALA A 182 -7.24 10.12 1.53
CA ALA A 182 -8.54 10.39 0.92
C ALA A 182 -9.68 9.87 1.81
N ARG A 183 -10.67 10.71 2.02
CA ARG A 183 -11.97 10.33 2.59
C ARG A 183 -12.75 9.51 1.56
N ILE A 184 -13.21 8.32 1.93
CA ILE A 184 -13.94 7.41 1.05
C ILE A 184 -15.21 6.88 1.71
N PHE A 185 -16.29 6.79 0.94
CA PHE A 185 -17.56 6.19 1.36
C PHE A 185 -17.98 5.04 0.45
N THR A 186 -17.55 5.08 -0.82
CA THR A 186 -17.93 4.15 -1.88
C THR A 186 -16.72 3.52 -2.58
N LEU A 187 -16.96 2.46 -3.34
CA LEU A 187 -15.92 1.84 -4.19
C LEU A 187 -15.39 2.80 -5.27
N ASP A 188 -16.23 3.74 -5.73
CA ASP A 188 -15.81 4.71 -6.73
C ASP A 188 -14.91 5.79 -6.10
N ASP A 189 -15.19 6.23 -4.87
CA ASP A 189 -14.29 7.11 -4.11
C ASP A 189 -12.91 6.46 -3.91
N LEU A 190 -12.89 5.16 -3.59
CA LEU A 190 -11.65 4.40 -3.41
C LEU A 190 -10.82 4.39 -4.71
N ARG A 191 -11.48 4.14 -5.85
CA ARG A 191 -10.81 4.11 -7.16
C ARG A 191 -10.29 5.49 -7.53
N GLU A 192 -11.12 6.53 -7.41
CA GLU A 192 -10.73 7.90 -7.71
C GLU A 192 -9.56 8.34 -6.81
N ALA A 193 -9.61 8.05 -5.52
CA ALA A 193 -8.55 8.35 -4.57
C ALA A 193 -7.24 7.62 -4.92
N ALA A 194 -7.32 6.34 -5.29
CA ALA A 194 -6.16 5.55 -5.70
C ALA A 194 -5.55 6.08 -7.02
N GLU A 195 -6.39 6.45 -8.00
CA GLU A 195 -5.97 7.07 -9.26
C GLU A 195 -5.29 8.44 -9.04
N ASN A 196 -5.81 9.22 -8.09
CA ASN A 196 -5.21 10.47 -7.64
C ASN A 196 -4.00 10.28 -6.70
N GLY A 197 -3.68 9.03 -6.36
CA GLY A 197 -2.50 8.61 -5.62
C GLY A 197 -2.53 8.96 -4.14
N ALA A 198 -3.68 8.80 -3.48
CA ALA A 198 -3.78 8.94 -2.03
C ALA A 198 -2.75 8.05 -1.31
N ASP A 199 -2.09 8.61 -0.29
CA ASP A 199 -1.10 7.89 0.53
C ASP A 199 -1.77 6.94 1.55
N GLY A 200 -3.08 7.08 1.69
CA GLY A 200 -3.92 6.36 2.65
C GLY A 200 -5.39 6.66 2.41
N PHE A 201 -6.25 5.88 3.07
CA PHE A 201 -7.70 6.01 2.97
C PHE A 201 -8.29 6.23 4.34
N VAL A 202 -9.35 7.02 4.38
CA VAL A 202 -10.10 7.37 5.58
C VAL A 202 -11.56 7.03 5.34
N ILE A 203 -12.10 6.03 6.04
CA ILE A 203 -13.53 5.71 5.97
C ILE A 203 -14.20 6.36 7.15
N ASP A 204 -14.84 7.53 7.00
CA ASP A 204 -15.28 8.37 8.14
C ASP A 204 -16.76 8.68 8.22
N GLY A 205 -17.54 7.79 7.66
CA GLY A 205 -18.96 7.84 7.82
C GLY A 205 -19.64 6.78 6.97
N PRO A 206 -20.96 6.82 6.97
CA PRO A 206 -21.74 5.77 6.40
C PRO A 206 -21.75 5.82 4.87
N GLY A 207 -21.62 4.65 4.25
CA GLY A 207 -21.50 4.46 2.82
C GLY A 207 -21.53 2.98 2.44
N ASP A 208 -21.05 2.64 1.25
CA ASP A 208 -21.00 1.25 0.77
C ASP A 208 -20.14 0.37 1.67
N PHE A 209 -19.11 0.94 2.30
CA PHE A 209 -18.22 0.20 3.20
C PHE A 209 -18.82 0.01 4.60
N LEU A 210 -19.51 1.03 5.10
CA LEU A 210 -20.10 1.07 6.44
C LEU A 210 -21.55 1.60 6.34
N PRO A 211 -22.57 0.75 6.19
CA PRO A 211 -23.94 1.25 6.06
C PRO A 211 -24.44 1.89 7.36
N TRP A 212 -25.36 2.86 7.26
CA TRP A 212 -26.04 3.49 8.41
C TRP A 212 -26.76 2.46 9.29
N ASP A 213 -27.41 1.50 8.65
CA ASP A 213 -28.17 0.44 9.31
C ASP A 213 -27.57 -0.90 8.92
N VAL A 214 -26.90 -1.55 9.87
CA VAL A 214 -26.47 -2.94 9.71
C VAL A 214 -27.72 -3.83 9.88
N PRO A 215 -28.10 -4.64 8.86
CA PRO A 215 -29.24 -5.53 9.00
C PRO A 215 -29.06 -6.48 10.19
N GLU A 216 -30.10 -6.68 11.01
CA GLU A 216 -30.05 -7.60 12.17
C GLU A 216 -29.66 -9.05 11.78
N ASN A 217 -29.87 -9.42 10.52
CA ASN A 217 -29.53 -10.74 9.97
C ASN A 217 -28.29 -10.71 9.06
N GLU A 218 -27.45 -9.68 9.18
CA GLU A 218 -26.22 -9.61 8.42
C GLU A 218 -25.31 -10.81 8.79
N PRO A 219 -24.79 -11.56 7.79
CA PRO A 219 -23.87 -12.66 8.07
C PRO A 219 -22.65 -12.16 8.81
N GLU A 220 -22.19 -12.95 9.79
CA GLU A 220 -20.92 -12.71 10.47
C GLU A 220 -19.78 -12.54 9.43
N GLY A 221 -19.02 -11.44 9.53
CA GLY A 221 -17.95 -11.10 8.60
C GLY A 221 -18.36 -10.36 7.32
N ALA A 222 -19.62 -9.95 7.17
CA ALA A 222 -20.02 -9.11 6.02
C ALA A 222 -19.31 -7.74 6.01
N ALA A 223 -19.13 -7.11 7.18
CA ALA A 223 -18.34 -5.90 7.33
C ALA A 223 -16.89 -6.10 6.86
N PHE A 224 -16.27 -7.21 7.25
CA PHE A 224 -14.94 -7.59 6.76
C PHE A 224 -14.90 -7.74 5.24
N ALA A 225 -15.89 -8.41 4.63
CA ALA A 225 -15.95 -8.59 3.20
C ALA A 225 -16.07 -7.26 2.42
N ARG A 226 -16.77 -6.26 2.99
CA ARG A 226 -16.86 -4.90 2.42
C ARG A 226 -15.55 -4.12 2.53
N LEU A 227 -14.83 -4.29 3.64
CA LEU A 227 -13.60 -3.55 3.93
C LEU A 227 -12.35 -4.19 3.32
N LEU A 228 -12.42 -5.48 2.97
CA LEU A 228 -11.31 -6.20 2.36
C LEU A 228 -10.79 -5.53 1.07
N PRO A 229 -11.62 -5.10 0.11
CA PRO A 229 -11.15 -4.34 -1.07
C PRO A 229 -10.36 -3.07 -0.71
N VAL A 230 -10.76 -2.34 0.34
CA VAL A 230 -10.04 -1.15 0.81
C VAL A 230 -8.65 -1.54 1.34
N ALA A 231 -8.58 -2.58 2.17
CA ALA A 231 -7.32 -3.07 2.72
C ALA A 231 -6.39 -3.61 1.61
N GLU A 232 -6.96 -4.27 0.60
CA GLU A 232 -6.20 -4.77 -0.56
C GLU A 232 -5.65 -3.62 -1.41
N GLU A 233 -6.47 -2.62 -1.71
CA GLU A 233 -6.06 -1.45 -2.48
C GLU A 233 -5.05 -0.59 -1.72
N ALA A 234 -5.19 -0.53 -0.40
CA ALA A 234 -4.28 0.22 0.44
C ALA A 234 -2.85 -0.27 0.38
N GLY A 235 -2.61 -1.57 0.16
CA GLY A 235 -1.41 -2.08 -0.52
C GLY A 235 -0.02 -1.62 -0.02
N GLY A 236 0.12 -0.95 1.13
CA GLY A 236 1.38 -0.35 1.60
C GLY A 236 1.25 1.08 2.17
N GLY A 237 0.14 1.77 1.91
CA GLY A 237 -0.28 3.00 2.57
C GLY A 237 -0.88 2.76 3.96
N ASP A 238 -1.04 3.84 4.72
CA ASP A 238 -1.71 3.84 6.01
C ASP A 238 -3.23 3.93 5.78
N VAL A 239 -4.01 2.92 6.16
CA VAL A 239 -5.49 3.00 6.16
C VAL A 239 -5.91 3.51 7.51
N ALA A 240 -6.55 4.67 7.55
CA ALA A 240 -7.31 5.10 8.69
C ALA A 240 -8.75 4.59 8.57
N LEU A 241 -9.22 3.79 9.53
CA LEU A 241 -10.66 3.50 9.63
C LEU A 241 -11.26 4.43 10.69
N LEU A 242 -12.24 5.23 10.29
CA LEU A 242 -13.10 6.06 11.14
C LEU A 242 -14.48 5.40 11.17
N ALA A 243 -14.56 4.23 11.80
CA ALA A 243 -15.82 3.50 11.84
C ALA A 243 -16.78 4.08 12.88
N ALA A 244 -18.07 4.12 12.53
CA ALA A 244 -19.12 3.93 13.51
C ALA A 244 -18.93 2.51 14.09
N LEU A 245 -18.34 2.42 15.28
CA LEU A 245 -17.84 1.16 15.86
C LEU A 245 -18.95 0.14 16.19
N ASP A 246 -20.19 0.59 16.18
CA ASP A 246 -21.39 -0.23 16.19
C ASP A 246 -21.59 -1.04 14.89
N ALA A 247 -20.96 -0.65 13.78
CA ALA A 247 -21.09 -1.31 12.48
C ALA A 247 -19.99 -2.35 12.18
N VAL A 248 -18.91 -2.41 12.96
CA VAL A 248 -17.79 -3.33 12.73
C VAL A 248 -17.40 -4.06 14.00
N ASP A 249 -17.51 -5.39 13.98
CA ASP A 249 -17.08 -6.22 15.10
C ASP A 249 -15.55 -6.20 15.28
N ALA A 250 -15.10 -6.41 16.52
CA ALA A 250 -13.68 -6.37 16.88
C ALA A 250 -12.84 -7.32 16.03
N ALA A 251 -13.31 -8.56 15.79
CA ALA A 251 -12.57 -9.56 15.03
C ALA A 251 -12.35 -9.14 13.57
N SER A 252 -13.33 -8.50 12.94
CA SER A 252 -13.20 -7.90 11.61
C SER A 252 -12.15 -6.78 11.56
N LEU A 253 -12.17 -5.86 12.53
CA LEU A 253 -11.16 -4.80 12.63
C LEU A 253 -9.75 -5.38 12.75
N VAL A 254 -9.59 -6.42 13.58
CA VAL A 254 -8.27 -7.00 13.80
C VAL A 254 -7.77 -7.77 12.57
N ARG A 255 -8.65 -8.50 11.87
CA ARG A 255 -8.28 -9.15 10.61
C ARG A 255 -7.87 -8.16 9.53
N LEU A 256 -8.52 -7.00 9.44
CA LEU A 256 -8.13 -5.94 8.51
C LEU A 256 -6.75 -5.37 8.86
N ALA A 257 -6.48 -5.21 10.16
CA ALA A 257 -5.19 -4.75 10.64
C ALA A 257 -4.03 -5.70 10.35
N ALA A 258 -4.29 -6.99 10.19
CA ALA A 258 -3.26 -7.92 9.72
C ALA A 258 -2.92 -7.68 8.24
N LEU A 259 -3.93 -7.42 7.41
CA LEU A 259 -3.79 -7.30 5.96
C LEU A 259 -3.22 -5.95 5.47
N CYS A 260 -3.37 -4.89 6.27
CA CYS A 260 -2.88 -3.55 5.94
C CYS A 260 -2.36 -2.80 7.19
N ARG A 261 -1.65 -1.67 7.00
CA ARG A 261 -1.30 -0.80 8.11
C ARG A 261 -2.53 0.00 8.54
N LEU A 262 -3.18 -0.49 9.57
CA LEU A 262 -4.43 0.08 10.05
C LEU A 262 -4.18 1.08 11.19
N HIS A 263 -4.66 2.30 11.01
CA HIS A 263 -4.84 3.29 12.04
C HIS A 263 -6.32 3.31 12.39
N LEU A 264 -6.66 2.82 13.56
CA LEU A 264 -8.04 2.86 14.03
C LEU A 264 -8.25 4.21 14.69
N LEU A 265 -8.98 5.10 14.02
CA LEU A 265 -9.36 6.39 14.58
C LEU A 265 -10.65 6.19 15.36
N LEU A 266 -10.54 6.15 16.67
CA LEU A 266 -11.63 5.78 17.57
C LEU A 266 -12.00 6.97 18.44
N SER A 267 -13.30 7.26 18.54
CA SER A 267 -13.82 8.06 19.64
C SER A 267 -13.73 7.23 20.92
N ALA A 268 -13.23 7.82 22.01
CA ALA A 268 -13.18 7.16 23.32
C ALA A 268 -14.58 6.68 23.77
N ASP A 269 -15.63 7.41 23.36
CA ASP A 269 -17.02 7.14 23.73
C ASP A 269 -17.69 6.02 22.94
N SER A 270 -17.03 5.51 21.88
CA SER A 270 -17.65 4.58 20.94
C SER A 270 -16.95 3.23 20.89
N LEU A 271 -16.03 2.93 21.80
CA LEU A 271 -15.23 1.72 21.73
C LEU A 271 -16.05 0.44 21.97
N PRO A 272 -15.83 -0.62 21.17
CA PRO A 272 -16.48 -1.91 21.41
C PRO A 272 -15.96 -2.61 22.68
N LEU A 273 -14.76 -2.23 23.14
CA LEU A 273 -14.08 -2.71 24.34
C LEU A 273 -13.29 -1.56 24.99
N PRO A 274 -13.00 -1.63 26.29
CA PRO A 274 -12.04 -0.71 26.91
C PRO A 274 -10.70 -0.66 26.16
N PRO A 275 -10.03 0.51 26.02
CA PRO A 275 -8.84 0.67 25.17
C PRO A 275 -7.72 -0.35 25.44
N LEU A 276 -7.48 -0.69 26.71
CA LEU A 276 -6.45 -1.65 27.11
C LEU A 276 -6.79 -3.09 26.70
N GLU A 277 -8.08 -3.46 26.77
CA GLU A 277 -8.56 -4.77 26.36
C GLU A 277 -8.49 -4.91 24.85
N LEU A 278 -8.96 -3.89 24.12
CA LEU A 278 -8.85 -3.82 22.66
C LEU A 278 -7.39 -3.94 22.19
N ARG A 279 -6.47 -3.22 22.87
CA ARG A 279 -5.03 -3.32 22.57
C ARG A 279 -4.50 -4.73 22.79
N ALA A 280 -4.87 -5.40 23.88
CA ALA A 280 -4.42 -6.75 24.16
C ALA A 280 -4.89 -7.75 23.09
N GLU A 281 -6.15 -7.61 22.64
CA GLU A 281 -6.72 -8.45 21.58
C GLU A 281 -6.04 -8.20 20.23
N LEU A 282 -5.77 -6.94 19.88
CA LEU A 282 -5.02 -6.58 18.67
C LEU A 282 -3.62 -7.20 18.66
N VAL A 283 -2.92 -7.21 19.80
CA VAL A 283 -1.59 -7.84 19.90
C VAL A 283 -1.69 -9.35 19.74
N ALA A 284 -2.64 -10.01 20.40
CA ALA A 284 -2.77 -11.47 20.32
C ALA A 284 -3.06 -11.95 18.90
N ILE A 285 -3.97 -11.29 18.17
CA ILE A 285 -4.28 -11.67 16.79
C ILE A 285 -3.16 -11.24 15.85
N ALA A 286 -2.46 -10.13 16.11
CA ALA A 286 -1.26 -9.80 15.34
C ALA A 286 -0.17 -10.87 15.49
N ASP A 287 -0.02 -11.45 16.68
CA ASP A 287 0.88 -12.58 16.90
C ASP A 287 0.40 -13.81 16.10
N ASP A 288 -0.89 -14.16 16.14
CA ASP A 288 -1.47 -15.28 15.37
C ASP A 288 -1.31 -15.11 13.85
N GLU A 289 -1.54 -13.90 13.34
CA GLU A 289 -1.43 -13.56 11.93
C GLU A 289 0.03 -13.44 11.47
N SER A 290 0.93 -13.01 12.36
CA SER A 290 2.37 -13.05 12.15
C SER A 290 2.86 -14.50 12.04
N ASP A 291 2.43 -15.38 12.95
CA ASP A 291 2.73 -16.81 12.93
C ASP A 291 2.22 -17.47 11.65
N ALA A 292 1.09 -17.00 11.12
CA ALA A 292 0.55 -17.46 9.86
C ALA A 292 1.13 -16.76 8.61
N GLY A 293 2.09 -15.84 8.78
CA GLY A 293 2.76 -15.13 7.69
C GLY A 293 1.87 -14.16 6.91
N ARG A 294 0.79 -13.68 7.52
CA ARG A 294 -0.21 -12.80 6.88
C ARG A 294 -0.10 -11.32 7.29
N LEU A 295 0.75 -11.01 8.27
CA LEU A 295 0.83 -9.67 8.87
C LEU A 295 1.66 -8.68 8.03
N THR A 296 1.12 -7.47 7.85
CA THR A 296 1.83 -6.34 7.20
C THR A 296 2.30 -5.25 8.18
N GLY A 297 1.80 -5.27 9.41
CA GLY A 297 2.16 -4.36 10.50
C GLY A 297 1.26 -4.56 11.72
N VAL A 298 1.65 -3.95 12.85
CA VAL A 298 0.80 -3.92 14.05
C VAL A 298 -0.18 -2.75 13.91
N PRO A 299 -1.50 -2.97 14.10
CA PRO A 299 -2.46 -1.88 14.16
C PRO A 299 -2.08 -0.82 15.17
N VAL A 300 -2.35 0.44 14.83
CA VAL A 300 -2.15 1.59 15.69
C VAL A 300 -3.52 2.07 16.16
N LEU A 301 -3.74 2.10 17.47
CA LEU A 301 -4.92 2.71 18.06
C LEU A 301 -4.71 4.21 18.14
N VAL A 302 -5.59 4.98 17.49
CA VAL A 302 -5.54 6.44 17.45
C VAL A 302 -6.80 7.02 18.11
N GLY A 303 -6.63 7.75 19.21
CA GLY A 303 -7.75 8.41 19.90
C GLY A 303 -8.12 9.73 19.22
N LEU A 304 -9.40 10.00 19.01
CA LEU A 304 -9.91 11.25 18.42
C LEU A 304 -10.23 12.29 19.49
N LEU A 305 -9.76 13.52 19.28
CA LEU A 305 -10.22 14.69 20.02
C LEU A 305 -11.34 15.39 19.23
N PRO A 306 -12.52 15.64 19.82
CA PRO A 306 -13.55 16.47 19.19
C PRO A 306 -13.03 17.90 18.95
N SER A 307 -13.63 18.58 17.96
CA SER A 307 -13.27 19.92 17.47
C SER A 307 -12.89 20.92 18.57
N ALA A 308 -11.80 21.65 18.37
CA ALA A 308 -11.34 22.72 19.27
C ALA A 308 -12.26 23.92 19.11
N PRO A 309 -13.02 24.25 20.17
CA PRO A 309 -12.49 25.25 21.08
C PRO A 309 -12.63 24.80 22.54
N ARG A 310 -11.50 24.88 23.27
CA ARG A 310 -11.32 24.28 24.61
C ARG A 310 -11.65 22.80 24.60
N ALA A 311 -10.75 22.02 24.00
CA ALA A 311 -10.65 20.61 24.34
C ALA A 311 -10.75 20.47 25.87
N ASP A 312 -11.47 19.45 26.31
CA ASP A 312 -11.50 19.01 27.70
C ASP A 312 -10.10 18.51 28.07
N LEU A 313 -9.14 19.43 28.16
CA LEU A 313 -7.74 19.19 28.54
C LEU A 313 -7.66 18.72 30.00
N ASP A 314 -8.79 18.72 30.71
CA ASP A 314 -9.00 18.13 32.03
C ASP A 314 -9.38 16.64 31.96
N ALA A 315 -9.54 16.05 30.76
CA ALA A 315 -9.73 14.61 30.59
C ALA A 315 -8.60 13.85 31.28
N ASP A 316 -8.97 12.85 32.08
CA ASP A 316 -8.01 12.09 32.90
C ASP A 316 -6.97 11.43 31.97
N PRO A 317 -5.65 11.67 32.15
CA PRO A 317 -4.61 10.98 31.40
C PRO A 317 -4.76 9.46 31.35
N ASP A 318 -5.47 8.87 32.32
CA ASP A 318 -5.78 7.45 32.37
C ASP A 318 -6.81 7.00 31.31
N GLU A 319 -7.67 7.89 30.80
CA GLU A 319 -8.61 7.61 29.70
C GLU A 319 -7.89 7.33 28.38
N TRP A 320 -6.69 7.91 28.23
CA TRP A 320 -5.87 7.77 27.04
C TRP A 320 -4.89 6.58 27.11
N ARG A 321 -4.86 5.86 28.24
CA ARG A 321 -4.02 4.65 28.39
C ARG A 321 -4.52 3.54 27.48
N GLY A 322 -3.74 3.24 26.45
CA GLY A 322 -4.03 2.18 25.48
C GLY A 322 -3.89 2.65 24.04
N PHE A 323 -4.06 3.95 23.79
CA PHE A 323 -3.81 4.53 22.48
C PHE A 323 -2.31 4.68 22.21
N ASN A 324 -1.93 4.40 20.97
CA ASN A 324 -0.57 4.58 20.49
C ASN A 324 -0.31 6.03 20.11
N GLU A 325 -1.34 6.69 19.57
CA GLU A 325 -1.29 8.06 19.06
C GLU A 325 -2.61 8.78 19.38
N THR A 326 -2.58 10.12 19.39
CA THR A 326 -3.78 10.94 19.57
C THR A 326 -3.90 11.86 18.37
N ALA A 327 -5.07 11.88 17.73
CA ALA A 327 -5.37 12.68 16.57
C ALA A 327 -6.38 13.77 16.86
N PHE A 328 -6.15 14.94 16.28
CA PHE A 328 -7.13 16.03 16.26
C PHE A 328 -7.75 16.08 14.86
N ILE A 329 -9.08 15.98 14.77
CA ILE A 329 -9.82 16.09 13.51
C ILE A 329 -10.94 17.12 13.71
N PRO A 330 -10.82 18.33 13.16
CA PRO A 330 -11.91 19.28 13.17
C PRO A 330 -12.98 18.81 12.15
N PHE A 331 -14.12 18.36 12.65
CA PHE A 331 -15.27 17.99 11.81
C PHE A 331 -16.16 19.19 11.45
N ASP A 332 -15.94 20.35 12.07
CA ASP A 332 -16.69 21.59 11.80
C ASP A 332 -15.82 22.61 11.06
N ASN A 333 -16.34 23.14 9.95
CA ASN A 333 -15.69 24.07 9.02
C ASN A 333 -15.26 25.43 9.64
N ALA A 334 -15.43 25.63 10.96
CA ALA A 334 -15.40 26.97 11.55
C ALA A 334 -14.08 27.36 12.24
N GLU A 335 -13.30 26.45 12.82
CA GLU A 335 -12.11 26.88 13.61
C GLU A 335 -10.96 25.86 13.55
N ILE A 336 -9.92 26.20 12.79
CA ILE A 336 -8.62 25.52 12.85
C ILE A 336 -7.69 26.38 13.69
N ILE A 337 -7.54 26.02 14.97
CA ILE A 337 -6.49 26.55 15.83
C ILE A 337 -5.36 25.52 15.87
N ALA A 338 -4.22 25.89 15.29
CA ALA A 338 -2.96 25.17 15.41
C ALA A 338 -2.55 25.06 16.89
N LEU A 339 -2.66 23.87 17.48
CA LEU A 339 -2.30 23.62 18.86
C LEU A 339 -1.01 22.78 18.92
N THR A 340 0.09 23.40 19.35
CA THR A 340 1.30 22.70 19.81
C THR A 340 1.02 22.06 21.17
N LEU A 341 0.57 20.80 21.17
CA LEU A 341 0.19 20.05 22.38
C LEU A 341 1.32 19.19 22.95
N SER A 342 2.47 19.04 22.27
CA SER A 342 3.56 18.16 22.73
C SER A 342 4.20 18.58 24.04
N ASP A 343 4.05 19.83 24.44
CA ASP A 343 4.77 20.40 25.59
C ASP A 343 3.90 20.51 26.86
N ILE A 344 2.57 20.34 26.76
CA ILE A 344 1.63 20.68 27.84
C ILE A 344 1.04 19.43 28.52
N LEU A 345 0.96 18.30 27.83
CA LEU A 345 0.42 17.06 28.39
C LEU A 345 1.39 15.92 28.12
N THR A 346 1.61 15.04 29.10
CA THR A 346 2.35 13.77 28.95
C THR A 346 1.57 12.75 28.12
N VAL A 347 1.04 13.19 26.98
CA VAL A 347 0.23 12.43 26.03
C VAL A 347 1.16 11.90 24.94
N PRO A 348 0.87 10.74 24.31
CA PRO A 348 1.57 10.26 23.13
C PRO A 348 1.70 11.33 22.03
N PRO A 349 2.64 11.19 21.08
CA PRO A 349 2.84 12.20 20.03
C PRO A 349 1.53 12.50 19.29
N LEU A 350 1.09 13.75 19.37
CA LEU A 350 -0.15 14.22 18.77
C LEU A 350 0.04 14.39 17.26
N ARG A 351 -0.81 13.76 16.46
CA ARG A 351 -0.84 13.92 15.00
C ARG A 351 -2.06 14.76 14.63
N ALA A 352 -1.86 15.99 14.16
CA ALA A 352 -2.95 16.77 13.61
C ALA A 352 -3.29 16.28 12.20
N PHE A 353 -4.57 16.01 11.95
CA PHE A 353 -5.13 15.73 10.64
C PHE A 353 -6.19 16.79 10.36
N VAL A 354 -6.14 17.43 9.19
CA VAL A 354 -7.21 18.34 8.79
C VAL A 354 -8.04 17.70 7.70
N SER A 355 -9.36 17.87 7.81
CA SER A 355 -10.31 17.49 6.77
C SER A 355 -11.00 18.73 6.21
N THR A 356 -11.09 18.83 4.89
CA THR A 356 -11.93 19.84 4.22
C THR A 356 -12.45 19.29 2.90
N GLU A 357 -13.69 19.66 2.57
CA GLU A 357 -14.30 19.40 1.27
C GLU A 357 -14.11 20.60 0.31
N ASN A 358 -13.72 21.77 0.85
CA ASN A 358 -13.55 23.00 0.08
C ASN A 358 -12.10 23.14 -0.43
N ALA A 359 -11.93 22.97 -1.74
CA ALA A 359 -10.63 23.12 -2.41
C ALA A 359 -10.05 24.54 -2.27
N GLU A 360 -10.89 25.57 -2.10
CA GLU A 360 -10.44 26.97 -1.94
C GLU A 360 -9.82 27.22 -0.56
N GLU A 361 -10.33 26.55 0.48
CA GLU A 361 -9.82 26.66 1.85
C GLU A 361 -8.60 25.76 2.09
N LEU A 362 -8.42 24.72 1.27
CA LEU A 362 -7.36 23.72 1.40
C LEU A 362 -5.96 24.34 1.53
N ALA A 363 -5.67 25.41 0.78
CA ALA A 363 -4.38 26.09 0.84
C ALA A 363 -4.15 26.83 2.16
N GLU A 364 -5.16 27.52 2.68
CA GLU A 364 -5.08 28.23 3.97
C GLU A 364 -4.96 27.24 5.13
N ILE A 365 -5.71 26.15 5.04
CA ILE A 365 -5.72 25.06 6.02
C ILE A 365 -4.37 24.36 6.11
N ILE A 366 -3.81 23.94 4.97
CA ILE A 366 -2.51 23.27 4.91
C ILE A 366 -1.42 24.23 5.41
N ALA A 367 -1.47 25.50 5.00
CA ALA A 367 -0.53 26.51 5.47
C ALA A 367 -0.56 26.64 7.01
N ALA A 368 -1.75 26.80 7.60
CA ALA A 368 -1.92 26.98 9.04
C ALA A 368 -1.42 25.77 9.86
N THR A 369 -1.54 24.56 9.30
CA THR A 369 -1.22 23.33 10.04
C THR A 369 0.19 22.78 9.80
N VAL A 370 0.82 23.02 8.65
CA VAL A 370 2.25 22.72 8.45
C VAL A 370 3.11 23.43 9.50
N PHE A 371 2.78 24.68 9.86
CA PHE A 371 3.43 25.42 10.95
C PHE A 371 3.24 24.78 12.34
N ALA A 372 2.19 23.98 12.54
CA ALA A 372 1.87 23.31 13.79
C ALA A 372 2.53 21.93 13.94
N GLY A 373 3.31 21.48 12.94
CA GLY A 373 3.92 20.14 12.94
C GLY A 373 3.00 19.04 12.41
N LEU A 374 2.17 19.35 11.41
CA LEU A 374 1.26 18.43 10.74
C LEU A 374 1.94 17.09 10.37
N ARG A 375 1.22 15.98 10.58
CA ARG A 375 1.67 14.62 10.24
C ARG A 375 0.80 13.93 9.17
N GLY A 376 -0.25 14.58 8.67
CA GLY A 376 -1.05 14.15 7.52
C GLY A 376 -2.22 15.09 7.22
N VAL A 377 -2.75 15.05 5.98
CA VAL A 377 -3.95 15.78 5.54
C VAL A 377 -5.00 14.77 5.08
N VAL A 378 -6.27 14.99 5.41
CA VAL A 378 -7.41 14.23 4.88
C VAL A 378 -8.19 15.12 3.92
N VAL A 379 -8.50 14.65 2.72
CA VAL A 379 -9.27 15.41 1.72
C VAL A 379 -10.26 14.52 0.99
N SER A 380 -11.20 15.11 0.25
CA SER A 380 -12.01 14.35 -0.71
C SER A 380 -11.15 13.74 -1.84
N PRO A 381 -11.59 12.65 -2.48
CA PRO A 381 -10.80 11.92 -3.49
C PRO A 381 -10.27 12.83 -4.62
N GLY A 382 -11.12 13.71 -5.15
CA GLY A 382 -10.76 14.64 -6.23
C GLY A 382 -9.76 15.73 -5.83
N ASN A 383 -9.56 15.98 -4.53
CA ASN A 383 -8.68 17.02 -4.01
C ASN A 383 -7.27 16.52 -3.63
N VAL A 384 -7.01 15.21 -3.72
CA VAL A 384 -5.71 14.61 -3.34
C VAL A 384 -4.54 15.25 -4.09
N VAL A 385 -4.64 15.38 -5.41
CA VAL A 385 -3.56 15.97 -6.23
C VAL A 385 -3.32 17.43 -5.84
N ALA A 386 -4.38 18.22 -5.71
CA ALA A 386 -4.29 19.62 -5.33
C ALA A 386 -3.66 19.79 -3.94
N ALA A 387 -4.02 18.96 -2.97
CA ALA A 387 -3.41 18.96 -1.64
C ALA A 387 -1.90 18.68 -1.72
N LYS A 388 -1.49 17.65 -2.48
CA LYS A 388 -0.08 17.31 -2.66
C LYS A 388 0.71 18.42 -3.33
N GLU A 389 0.14 19.09 -4.32
CA GLU A 389 0.76 20.25 -4.99
C GLU A 389 0.91 21.44 -4.05
N ILE A 390 -0.11 21.75 -3.25
CA ILE A 390 -0.07 22.82 -2.24
C ILE A 390 1.03 22.54 -1.22
N ILE A 391 1.09 21.33 -0.66
CA ILE A 391 2.13 20.94 0.30
C ILE A 391 3.52 21.09 -0.32
N ALA A 392 3.69 20.62 -1.57
CA ALA A 392 4.96 20.73 -2.28
C ALA A 392 5.36 22.19 -2.60
N ALA A 393 4.39 23.10 -2.67
CA ALA A 393 4.62 24.52 -2.90
C ALA A 393 4.85 25.32 -1.60
N GLN A 394 4.54 24.77 -0.43
CA GLN A 394 4.60 25.45 0.86
C GLN A 394 5.86 25.06 1.66
N VAL A 395 6.73 26.06 1.87
CA VAL A 395 7.83 26.29 2.84
C VAL A 395 8.91 25.23 3.09
#